data_AF-A0A8X6R6I2-F1
#
_entry.id   AF-A0A8X6R6I2-F1
#
_cell.length_a   1.000
_cell.length_b   1.000
_cell.length_c   1.000
_cell.angle_alpha   90.00
_cell.angle_beta   90.00
_cell.angle_gamma   90.00
#
_symmetry.space_group_name_H-M   'P 1'
#
loop_
_entity.id
_entity.type
_entity.pdbx_description
1 polymer ?
#
loop_
_entity_poly.entity_id
_entity_poly.type
_entity_poly.pdbx_seq_one_letter_code
_entity_poly.pdbx_strand_id
1 'polypeptide(L)'
;MENEDDQKGYRWETEYEKTWEAIREDEHGLLTSSLEEIVHKSRRKRLLEKKNLKLGMMRHLYVILDCSEAMQEPDLKPTRYLCTLKLLEKFIEEYFDQNPISQLGIICTKNKRAEKLTELAGNPKQHVTVLQNSAKLACVGEPSLQNALELAIQTLRFMPTHTSREILVIFGSLTTCDPGDIYETVDSLVSHNIRCSIIGLAAELVVCRKITKTTQGSYNVVIDDSHFQELLFDQVSPPPATSSTESSLIRMGFPYHQSKSEGKPSMCMCHLDSKTPHEGFGTEGYYCPQCNSKYCELPVECKACGLTLVSAPHLARSFHHLFPLDCFNEISLSSLETVKHCYSCLTTFTEQTVYQCGVCNNLFCLECDLFIHDSLHTCPGCSSSRKLSD
;
A
#
# COMPACT_ATOMS: atom_id res chain seq x y z
N MET A 1 -11.01 74.14 5.63
CA MET A 1 -9.97 73.17 6.01
C MET A 1 -10.33 72.68 7.41
N GLU A 2 -10.91 71.49 7.51
CA GLU A 2 -10.69 70.51 8.58
C GLU A 2 -11.55 69.26 8.32
N ASN A 3 -10.87 68.27 7.75
CA ASN A 3 -11.01 66.81 7.80
C ASN A 3 -12.38 66.19 8.13
N GLU A 4 -13.01 65.60 7.11
CA GLU A 4 -13.85 64.40 7.24
C GLU A 4 -12.93 63.20 7.47
N ASP A 5 -12.75 62.79 8.73
CA ASP A 5 -12.17 61.48 9.05
C ASP A 5 -13.22 60.41 8.76
N ASP A 6 -13.09 59.75 7.60
CA ASP A 6 -13.74 58.48 7.31
C ASP A 6 -13.46 57.50 8.45
N GLN A 7 -14.50 57.15 9.21
CA GLN A 7 -14.47 56.03 10.14
C GLN A 7 -14.13 54.77 9.36
N LYS A 8 -12.84 54.39 9.33
CA LYS A 8 -12.42 53.07 8.87
C LYS A 8 -13.08 52.03 9.77
N GLY A 9 -14.11 51.38 9.23
CA GLY A 9 -14.73 50.22 9.84
C GLY A 9 -13.70 49.16 10.23
N TYR A 10 -14.05 48.32 11.20
CA TYR A 10 -13.19 47.23 11.63
C TYR A 10 -12.85 46.32 10.44
N ARG A 11 -11.68 45.67 10.43
CA ARG A 11 -11.20 44.80 9.32
C ARG A 11 -12.13 43.63 8.93
N TRP A 12 -13.19 43.36 9.69
CA TRP A 12 -14.23 42.38 9.35
C TRP A 12 -15.49 43.02 8.74
N GLU A 13 -15.59 44.36 8.79
CA GLU A 13 -16.58 45.20 8.09
C GLU A 13 -16.11 45.59 6.68
N THR A 14 -14.82 45.41 6.35
CA THR A 14 -14.34 45.48 4.96
C THR A 14 -14.92 44.34 4.14
N GLU A 15 -15.32 44.66 2.91
CA GLU A 15 -15.86 43.73 1.92
C GLU A 15 -14.98 42.47 1.83
N TYR A 16 -15.62 41.30 1.77
CA TYR A 16 -14.97 39.99 1.69
C TYR A 16 -13.87 40.03 0.61
N GLU A 17 -12.60 40.08 1.01
CA GLU A 17 -11.48 39.98 0.07
C GLU A 17 -11.57 38.60 -0.57
N LYS A 18 -12.03 38.59 -1.82
CA LYS A 18 -12.15 37.39 -2.65
C LYS A 18 -10.75 36.87 -2.92
N THR A 19 -10.25 35.98 -2.07
CA THR A 19 -8.92 35.37 -2.19
C THR A 19 -8.69 34.67 -3.55
N TRP A 20 -9.76 34.33 -4.26
CA TRP A 20 -9.73 33.80 -5.63
C TRP A 20 -9.33 34.83 -6.71
N GLU A 21 -9.40 36.14 -6.45
CA GLU A 21 -8.90 37.17 -7.39
C GLU A 21 -7.36 37.22 -7.45
N ALA A 22 -6.67 36.68 -6.44
CA ALA A 22 -5.21 36.55 -6.43
C ALA A 22 -4.70 35.35 -7.23
N ILE A 23 -5.58 34.42 -7.59
CA ILE A 23 -5.24 33.27 -8.43
C ILE A 23 -5.27 33.77 -9.89
N ARG A 24 -4.11 34.17 -10.40
CA ARG A 24 -3.97 34.62 -11.79
C ARG A 24 -3.82 33.43 -12.73
N GLU A 25 -4.55 33.49 -13.84
CA GLU A 25 -4.33 32.65 -15.01
C GLU A 25 -3.08 33.13 -15.76
N ASP A 26 -2.27 32.21 -16.27
CA ASP A 26 -1.20 32.54 -17.23
C ASP A 26 -1.80 32.98 -18.58
N GLU A 27 -0.98 33.51 -19.51
CA GLU A 27 -1.38 34.01 -20.84
C GLU A 27 -2.17 33.00 -21.71
N HIS A 28 -2.24 31.74 -21.29
CA HIS A 28 -2.98 30.65 -21.94
C HIS A 28 -4.29 30.25 -21.25
N GLY A 29 -4.73 30.99 -20.22
CA GLY A 29 -6.04 30.77 -19.57
C GLY A 29 -6.18 29.44 -18.81
N LEU A 30 -5.06 28.84 -18.41
CA LEU A 30 -5.02 27.57 -17.68
C LEU A 30 -4.64 27.81 -16.22
N LEU A 31 -5.50 27.36 -15.31
CA LEU A 31 -5.22 27.31 -13.88
C LEU A 31 -4.44 26.02 -13.58
N THR A 32 -3.13 26.16 -13.41
CA THR A 32 -2.18 25.19 -12.80
C THR A 32 -1.92 23.84 -13.50
N SER A 33 -0.77 23.72 -14.18
CA SER A 33 0.00 22.47 -14.35
C SER A 33 0.95 22.20 -13.16
N SER A 34 1.09 23.15 -12.24
CA SER A 34 2.11 23.12 -11.18
C SER A 34 1.86 22.08 -10.09
N LEU A 35 0.60 21.70 -9.83
CA LEU A 35 0.27 20.68 -8.81
C LEU A 35 0.74 19.29 -9.26
N GLU A 36 0.51 18.93 -10.51
CA GLU A 36 0.95 17.65 -11.08
C GLU A 36 2.48 17.56 -11.11
N GLU A 37 3.18 18.65 -11.45
CA GLU A 37 4.64 18.72 -11.37
C GLU A 37 5.18 18.59 -9.93
N ILE A 38 4.51 19.20 -8.94
CA ILE A 38 4.90 19.07 -7.52
C ILE A 38 4.71 17.64 -7.04
N VAL A 39 3.56 17.02 -7.35
CA VAL A 39 3.28 15.62 -7.02
C VAL A 39 4.31 14.72 -7.70
N HIS A 40 4.59 14.92 -8.99
CA HIS A 40 5.59 14.18 -9.76
C HIS A 40 6.97 14.26 -9.12
N LYS A 41 7.43 15.47 -8.79
CA LYS A 41 8.72 15.71 -8.15
C LYS A 41 8.81 15.04 -6.77
N SER A 42 7.71 15.04 -6.01
CA SER A 42 7.65 14.38 -4.71
C SER A 42 7.75 12.85 -4.84
N ARG A 43 7.04 12.26 -5.82
CA ARG A 43 7.08 10.81 -6.11
C ARG A 43 8.47 10.37 -6.54
N ARG A 44 9.08 11.12 -7.44
CA ARG A 44 10.45 10.88 -7.91
C ARG A 44 11.48 10.92 -6.78
N LYS A 45 11.36 11.90 -5.86
CA LYS A 45 12.24 11.96 -4.68
C LYS A 45 12.13 10.70 -3.82
N ARG A 46 10.92 10.17 -3.63
CA ARG A 46 10.69 8.92 -2.88
C ARG A 46 11.30 7.69 -3.57
N LEU A 47 11.20 7.61 -4.90
CA LEU A 47 11.84 6.54 -5.68
C LEU A 47 13.36 6.53 -5.51
N LEU A 48 13.99 7.71 -5.54
CA LEU A 48 15.44 7.87 -5.32
C LEU A 48 15.88 7.43 -3.92
N GLU A 49 15.07 7.68 -2.90
CA GLU A 49 15.35 7.31 -1.50
C GLU A 49 15.29 5.78 -1.26
N LYS A 50 14.59 5.02 -2.11
CA LYS A 50 14.36 3.57 -1.96
C LYS A 50 15.44 2.68 -2.60
N LYS A 51 16.54 3.24 -3.13
CA LYS A 51 17.56 2.50 -3.89
C LYS A 51 18.47 1.63 -3.02
N ASN A 52 18.75 0.41 -3.49
CA ASN A 52 19.76 -0.53 -2.95
C ASN A 52 19.57 -0.92 -1.47
N LEU A 53 18.32 -1.11 -1.04
CA LEU A 53 17.99 -1.57 0.30
C LEU A 53 17.60 -3.05 0.28
N LYS A 54 17.94 -3.78 1.35
CA LYS A 54 17.39 -5.12 1.57
C LYS A 54 15.89 -4.97 1.85
N LEU A 55 15.04 -5.72 1.17
CA LEU A 55 13.58 -5.64 1.32
C LEU A 55 13.03 -6.90 2.00
N GLY A 56 11.98 -6.72 2.81
CA GLY A 56 11.20 -7.84 3.37
C GLY A 56 10.16 -8.33 2.37
N MET A 57 10.51 -9.32 1.54
CA MET A 57 9.63 -9.78 0.45
C MET A 57 8.41 -10.59 0.93
N MET A 58 8.59 -11.46 1.94
CA MET A 58 7.48 -12.19 2.54
C MET A 58 6.95 -11.40 3.72
N ARG A 59 5.75 -10.86 3.55
CA ARG A 59 5.15 -9.94 4.51
C ARG A 59 3.93 -10.56 5.15
N HIS A 60 3.84 -10.42 6.47
CA HIS A 60 2.64 -10.72 7.24
C HIS A 60 2.11 -9.41 7.81
N LEU A 61 1.08 -8.89 7.14
CA LEU A 61 0.49 -7.60 7.46
C LEU A 61 -0.84 -7.79 8.19
N TYR A 62 -0.95 -7.20 9.38
CA TYR A 62 -2.24 -7.00 10.03
C TYR A 62 -2.73 -5.58 9.82
N VAL A 63 -3.91 -5.42 9.23
CA VAL A 63 -4.61 -4.15 9.14
C VAL A 63 -5.57 -4.04 10.32
N ILE A 64 -5.35 -3.03 11.17
CA ILE A 64 -6.22 -2.71 12.32
C ILE A 64 -7.09 -1.53 11.93
N LEU A 65 -8.40 -1.73 11.94
CA LEU A 65 -9.41 -0.74 11.57
C LEU A 65 -10.11 -0.20 12.80
N ASP A 66 -10.06 1.12 12.96
CA ASP A 66 -10.92 1.81 13.89
C ASP A 66 -12.39 1.75 13.42
N CYS A 67 -13.26 1.20 14.27
CA CYS A 67 -14.69 1.08 14.06
C CYS A 67 -15.46 1.80 15.20
N SER A 68 -14.88 2.89 15.73
CA SER A 68 -15.45 3.75 16.78
C SER A 68 -16.45 4.79 16.24
N GLU A 69 -17.16 5.46 17.15
CA GLU A 69 -18.13 6.52 16.80
C GLU A 69 -17.50 7.67 16.00
N ALA A 70 -16.22 7.98 16.22
CA ALA A 70 -15.48 9.00 15.49
C ALA A 70 -15.36 8.72 13.98
N MET A 71 -15.55 7.47 13.56
CA MET A 71 -15.50 7.06 12.15
C MET A 71 -16.81 7.33 11.40
N GLN A 72 -17.88 7.70 12.11
CA GLN A 72 -19.14 8.12 11.49
C GLN A 72 -19.11 9.58 11.03
N GLU A 73 -18.11 10.37 11.42
CA GLU A 73 -18.01 11.77 11.04
C GLU A 73 -17.89 11.95 9.51
N PRO A 74 -18.59 12.93 8.92
CA PRO A 74 -18.62 13.18 7.47
C PRO A 74 -17.44 14.07 7.01
N ASP A 75 -16.26 13.83 7.54
CA ASP A 75 -15.02 14.54 7.18
C ASP A 75 -14.52 14.10 5.79
N LEU A 76 -14.47 12.77 5.58
CA LEU A 76 -14.31 12.16 4.27
C LEU A 76 -15.68 11.71 3.74
N LYS A 77 -15.93 11.91 2.44
CA LYS A 77 -17.24 11.59 1.85
C LYS A 77 -17.41 10.09 1.59
N PRO A 78 -18.55 9.46 1.95
CA PRO A 78 -19.66 10.00 2.72
C PRO A 78 -19.42 10.03 4.25
N THR A 79 -18.69 9.06 4.79
CA THR A 79 -18.18 9.05 6.17
C THR A 79 -16.74 8.54 6.17
N ARG A 80 -15.96 8.87 7.20
CA ARG A 80 -14.58 8.35 7.37
C ARG A 80 -14.52 6.83 7.23
N TYR A 81 -15.46 6.10 7.85
CA TYR A 81 -15.54 4.65 7.77
C TYR A 81 -15.75 4.14 6.35
N LEU A 82 -16.77 4.64 5.64
CA LEU A 82 -17.09 4.15 4.30
C LEU A 82 -16.02 4.52 3.26
N CYS A 83 -15.40 5.69 3.41
CA CYS A 83 -14.24 6.08 2.60
C CYS A 83 -13.07 5.11 2.84
N THR A 84 -12.76 4.83 4.10
CA THR A 84 -11.69 3.90 4.50
C THR A 84 -11.91 2.50 3.94
N LEU A 85 -13.11 1.94 4.03
CA LEU A 85 -13.41 0.61 3.49
C LEU A 85 -13.20 0.52 1.97
N LYS A 86 -13.64 1.53 1.21
CA LYS A 86 -13.47 1.57 -0.25
C LYS A 86 -12.01 1.69 -0.66
N LEU A 87 -11.23 2.52 0.06
CA LEU A 87 -9.80 2.66 -0.21
C LEU A 87 -9.03 1.41 0.18
N LEU A 88 -9.47 0.71 1.24
CA LEU A 88 -8.89 -0.56 1.64
C LEU A 88 -9.17 -1.69 0.66
N GLU A 89 -10.36 -1.74 0.06
CA GLU A 89 -10.66 -2.71 -1.00
C GLU A 89 -9.64 -2.59 -2.15
N LYS A 90 -9.41 -1.36 -2.64
CA LYS A 90 -8.39 -1.08 -3.65
C LYS A 90 -6.97 -1.39 -3.16
N PHE A 91 -6.64 -1.04 -1.92
CA PHE A 91 -5.34 -1.33 -1.33
C PHE A 91 -5.07 -2.84 -1.27
N ILE A 92 -6.06 -3.65 -0.91
CA ILE A 92 -5.91 -5.10 -0.82
C ILE A 92 -5.66 -5.71 -2.21
N GLU A 93 -6.40 -5.27 -3.22
CA GLU A 93 -6.19 -5.71 -4.60
C GLU A 93 -4.77 -5.38 -5.08
N GLU A 94 -4.35 -4.12 -4.93
CA GLU A 94 -3.01 -3.67 -5.31
C GLU A 94 -1.90 -4.35 -4.48
N TYR A 95 -2.13 -4.53 -3.17
CA TYR A 95 -1.20 -5.20 -2.27
C TYR A 95 -0.89 -6.63 -2.71
N PHE A 96 -1.92 -7.41 -3.07
CA PHE A 96 -1.76 -8.78 -3.52
C PHE A 96 -1.26 -8.89 -4.98
N ASP A 97 -1.46 -7.88 -5.82
CA ASP A 97 -0.89 -7.88 -7.16
C ASP A 97 0.64 -7.69 -7.12
N GLN A 98 1.10 -6.71 -6.33
CA GLN A 98 2.54 -6.44 -6.16
C GLN A 98 3.24 -7.47 -5.26
N ASN A 99 2.57 -7.93 -4.21
CA ASN A 99 3.10 -8.86 -3.21
C ASN A 99 2.26 -10.15 -3.10
N PRO A 100 2.28 -11.03 -4.11
CA PRO A 100 1.45 -12.23 -4.12
C PRO A 100 1.79 -13.21 -3.00
N ILE A 101 3.06 -13.30 -2.58
CA ILE A 101 3.51 -14.23 -1.53
C ILE A 101 3.19 -13.77 -0.10
N SER A 102 2.71 -12.54 0.05
CA SER A 102 2.40 -11.96 1.35
C SER A 102 1.05 -12.44 1.86
N GLN A 103 0.83 -12.30 3.16
CA GLN A 103 -0.45 -12.58 3.80
C GLN A 103 -0.97 -11.33 4.48
N LEU A 104 -2.29 -11.20 4.49
CA LEU A 104 -3.00 -10.09 5.11
C LEU A 104 -4.03 -10.62 6.09
N GLY A 105 -4.18 -9.96 7.23
CA GLY A 105 -5.25 -10.20 8.20
C GLY A 105 -5.90 -8.89 8.61
N ILE A 106 -7.18 -8.93 8.99
CA ILE A 106 -7.95 -7.72 9.33
C ILE A 106 -8.48 -7.85 10.76
N ILE A 107 -8.20 -6.84 11.57
CA ILE A 107 -8.71 -6.69 12.94
C ILE A 107 -9.53 -5.39 12.98
N CYS A 108 -10.69 -5.41 13.62
CA CYS A 108 -11.49 -4.21 13.87
C CYS A 108 -11.49 -3.92 15.37
N THR A 109 -11.37 -2.65 15.73
CA THR A 109 -11.51 -2.19 17.11
C THR A 109 -12.83 -1.46 17.28
N LYS A 110 -13.71 -2.02 18.11
CA LYS A 110 -15.04 -1.50 18.37
C LYS A 110 -15.39 -1.69 19.84
N ASN A 111 -16.06 -0.70 20.43
CA ASN A 111 -16.59 -0.80 21.79
C ASN A 111 -15.56 -1.30 22.83
N LYS A 112 -14.35 -0.72 22.78
CA LYS A 112 -13.20 -1.00 23.67
C LYS A 112 -12.64 -2.42 23.56
N ARG A 113 -12.98 -3.15 22.49
CA ARG A 113 -12.52 -4.50 22.20
C ARG A 113 -11.92 -4.59 20.81
N ALA A 114 -11.05 -5.58 20.62
CA ALA A 114 -10.52 -5.93 19.32
C ALA A 114 -11.11 -7.26 18.86
N GLU A 115 -11.61 -7.30 17.63
CA GLU A 115 -12.19 -8.48 17.01
C GLU A 115 -11.45 -8.79 15.71
N LYS A 116 -11.02 -10.04 15.54
CA LYS A 116 -10.38 -10.50 14.29
C LYS A 116 -11.48 -10.75 13.25
N LEU A 117 -11.54 -9.90 12.22
CA LEU A 117 -12.49 -10.04 11.11
C LEU A 117 -12.06 -11.13 10.14
N THR A 118 -10.77 -11.12 9.76
CA THR A 118 -10.19 -12.13 8.88
C THR A 118 -8.89 -12.66 9.46
N GLU A 119 -8.68 -13.97 9.33
CA GLU A 119 -7.40 -14.59 9.66
C GLU A 119 -6.31 -14.15 8.68
N LEU A 120 -5.05 -14.41 9.04
CA LEU A 120 -3.92 -14.15 8.17
C LEU A 120 -3.98 -15.09 6.95
N ALA A 121 -4.35 -14.55 5.80
CA ALA A 121 -4.60 -15.34 4.59
C ALA A 121 -4.12 -14.59 3.33
N GLY A 122 -3.80 -15.35 2.29
CA GLY A 122 -3.33 -14.84 0.99
C GLY A 122 -4.42 -14.64 -0.06
N ASN A 123 -5.70 -14.84 0.27
CA ASN A 123 -6.79 -14.74 -0.69
C ASN A 123 -7.45 -13.34 -0.65
N PRO A 124 -7.31 -12.50 -1.69
CA PRO A 124 -7.90 -11.16 -1.71
C PRO A 124 -9.43 -11.19 -1.64
N LYS A 125 -10.09 -12.15 -2.30
CA LYS A 125 -11.57 -12.21 -2.38
C LYS A 125 -12.21 -12.40 -1.00
N GLN A 126 -11.58 -13.22 -0.16
CA GLN A 126 -12.05 -13.44 1.21
C GLN A 126 -11.99 -12.14 2.03
N HIS A 127 -10.91 -11.37 1.91
CA HIS A 127 -10.77 -10.10 2.60
C HIS A 127 -11.76 -9.05 2.10
N VAL A 128 -11.89 -8.92 0.76
CA VAL A 128 -12.83 -7.97 0.13
C VAL A 128 -14.28 -8.27 0.51
N THR A 129 -14.70 -9.53 0.47
CA THR A 129 -16.07 -9.92 0.86
C THR A 129 -16.36 -9.62 2.34
N VAL A 130 -15.37 -9.82 3.23
CA VAL A 130 -15.50 -9.46 4.65
C VAL A 130 -15.62 -7.94 4.82
N LEU A 131 -14.85 -7.13 4.09
CA LEU A 131 -14.96 -5.67 4.11
C LEU A 131 -16.29 -5.16 3.56
N GLN A 132 -16.80 -5.75 2.47
CA GLN A 132 -18.11 -5.40 1.93
C GLN A 132 -19.24 -5.74 2.92
N ASN A 133 -19.11 -6.83 3.67
CA ASN A 133 -20.03 -7.16 4.75
C ASN A 133 -19.87 -6.22 5.96
N SER A 134 -18.65 -5.78 6.27
CA SER A 134 -18.38 -4.87 7.38
C SER A 134 -18.91 -3.46 7.14
N ALA A 135 -19.15 -3.06 5.89
CA ALA A 135 -19.84 -1.81 5.55
C ALA A 135 -21.24 -1.69 6.18
N LYS A 136 -21.88 -2.82 6.50
CA LYS A 136 -23.20 -2.87 7.16
C LYS A 136 -23.11 -2.75 8.69
N LEU A 137 -21.92 -2.89 9.27
CA LEU A 137 -21.72 -2.80 10.71
C LEU A 137 -21.78 -1.33 11.15
N ALA A 138 -22.59 -1.04 12.17
CA ALA A 138 -22.56 0.26 12.84
C ALA A 138 -21.25 0.41 13.64
N CYS A 139 -20.55 1.53 13.45
CA CYS A 139 -19.40 1.89 14.28
C CYS A 139 -19.89 2.43 15.63
N VAL A 140 -19.48 1.84 16.75
CA VAL A 140 -20.04 2.16 18.09
C VAL A 140 -18.95 2.09 19.15
N GLY A 141 -19.03 2.97 20.14
CA GLY A 141 -18.10 3.08 21.25
C GLY A 141 -16.73 3.63 20.85
N GLU A 142 -15.76 3.39 21.73
CA GLU A 142 -14.39 3.89 21.61
C GLU A 142 -13.43 2.77 21.14
N PRO A 143 -12.31 3.09 20.49
CA PRO A 143 -11.33 2.08 20.08
C PRO A 143 -10.44 1.67 21.26
N SER A 144 -9.85 0.48 21.15
CA SER A 144 -8.79 0.00 22.06
C SER A 144 -7.61 -0.50 21.24
N LEU A 145 -6.53 0.28 21.24
CA LEU A 145 -5.31 -0.03 20.51
C LEU A 145 -4.53 -1.16 21.17
N GLN A 146 -4.48 -1.21 22.50
CA GLN A 146 -3.78 -2.26 23.24
C GLN A 146 -4.31 -3.65 22.90
N ASN A 147 -5.62 -3.86 23.01
CA ASN A 147 -6.24 -5.15 22.71
C ASN A 147 -5.99 -5.59 21.26
N ALA A 148 -5.97 -4.64 20.32
CA ALA A 148 -5.73 -4.90 18.92
C ALA A 148 -4.29 -5.31 18.64
N LEU A 149 -3.33 -4.62 19.25
CA LEU A 149 -1.91 -4.93 19.16
C LEU A 149 -1.60 -6.28 19.82
N GLU A 150 -2.16 -6.55 21.00
CA GLU A 150 -1.99 -7.85 21.67
C GLU A 150 -2.54 -9.01 20.83
N LEU A 151 -3.71 -8.84 20.20
CA LEU A 151 -4.30 -9.84 19.31
C LEU A 151 -3.42 -10.10 18.07
N ALA A 152 -2.84 -9.04 17.50
CA ALA A 152 -1.89 -9.16 16.40
C ALA A 152 -0.59 -9.87 16.84
N ILE A 153 -0.02 -9.51 18.00
CA ILE A 153 1.18 -10.12 18.57
C ILE A 153 0.99 -11.63 18.78
N GLN A 154 -0.16 -12.06 19.31
CA GLN A 154 -0.46 -13.47 19.56
C GLN A 154 -0.30 -14.34 18.32
N THR A 155 -0.61 -13.80 17.14
CA THR A 155 -0.45 -14.50 15.86
C THR A 155 0.95 -14.30 15.28
N LEU A 156 1.43 -13.04 15.23
CA LEU A 156 2.71 -12.69 14.60
C LEU A 156 3.94 -13.26 15.32
N ARG A 157 3.87 -13.55 16.62
CA ARG A 157 4.99 -14.12 17.39
C ARG A 157 5.43 -15.50 16.89
N PHE A 158 4.53 -16.26 16.28
CA PHE A 158 4.82 -17.60 15.77
C PHE A 158 5.34 -17.58 14.33
N MET A 159 5.30 -16.42 13.66
CA MET A 159 5.79 -16.29 12.30
C MET A 159 7.33 -16.31 12.28
N PRO A 160 7.96 -16.93 11.27
CA PRO A 160 9.41 -17.06 11.19
C PRO A 160 10.13 -15.70 11.20
N THR A 161 11.34 -15.65 11.77
CA THR A 161 12.16 -14.43 11.90
C THR A 161 12.59 -13.81 10.57
N HIS A 162 12.56 -14.59 9.49
CA HIS A 162 12.93 -14.18 8.13
C HIS A 162 11.83 -13.41 7.40
N THR A 163 10.62 -13.46 7.94
CA THR A 163 9.44 -12.77 7.39
C THR A 163 9.30 -11.40 8.03
N SER A 164 8.82 -10.41 7.27
CA SER A 164 8.48 -9.12 7.87
C SER A 164 7.13 -9.24 8.58
N ARG A 165 7.11 -8.78 9.84
CA ARG A 165 5.91 -8.75 10.68
C ARG A 165 5.48 -7.30 10.80
N GLU A 166 4.34 -6.99 10.20
CA GLU A 166 3.90 -5.63 10.00
C GLU A 166 2.48 -5.45 10.54
N ILE A 167 2.24 -4.29 11.14
CA ILE A 167 0.92 -3.84 11.58
C ILE A 167 0.68 -2.48 10.94
N LEU A 168 -0.45 -2.32 10.26
CA LEU A 168 -0.95 -1.05 9.76
C LEU A 168 -2.22 -0.69 10.51
N VAL A 169 -2.20 0.39 11.29
CA VAL A 169 -3.37 0.87 12.03
C VAL A 169 -3.97 2.07 11.31
N ILE A 170 -5.25 2.01 11.00
CA ILE A 170 -6.02 3.17 10.52
C ILE A 170 -6.83 3.67 11.70
N PHE A 171 -6.44 4.82 12.23
CA PHE A 171 -6.95 5.37 13.47
C PHE A 171 -7.73 6.66 13.21
N GLY A 172 -9.03 6.66 13.52
CA GLY A 172 -9.90 7.82 13.30
C GLY A 172 -10.18 8.61 14.57
N SER A 173 -10.24 7.93 15.71
CA SER A 173 -10.48 8.55 17.00
C SER A 173 -9.31 9.43 17.45
N LEU A 174 -9.58 10.35 18.36
CA LEU A 174 -8.56 11.14 19.07
C LEU A 174 -8.16 10.50 20.41
N THR A 175 -8.96 9.57 20.90
CA THR A 175 -8.74 8.87 22.18
C THR A 175 -8.69 7.36 21.94
N THR A 176 -7.83 6.68 22.69
CA THR A 176 -7.81 5.22 22.82
C THR A 176 -8.16 4.86 24.26
N CYS A 177 -8.99 3.84 24.43
CA CYS A 177 -9.47 3.41 25.73
C CYS A 177 -8.98 2.00 26.02
N ASP A 178 -7.80 1.92 26.59
CA ASP A 178 -7.07 0.69 26.83
C ASP A 178 -7.12 0.27 28.32
N PRO A 179 -7.12 -1.04 28.62
CA PRO A 179 -7.24 -1.54 29.99
C PRO A 179 -5.98 -1.37 30.84
N GLY A 180 -4.79 -1.32 30.24
CA GLY A 180 -3.50 -1.27 30.94
C GLY A 180 -2.53 -0.25 30.34
N ASP A 181 -1.24 -0.41 30.65
CA ASP A 181 -0.19 0.45 30.08
C ASP A 181 0.19 -0.02 28.67
N ILE A 182 -0.11 0.82 27.69
CA ILE A 182 0.21 0.56 26.29
C ILE A 182 1.72 0.50 26.05
N TYR A 183 2.55 1.15 26.86
CA TYR A 183 4.00 1.15 26.67
C TYR A 183 4.62 -0.24 26.89
N GLU A 184 4.06 -1.06 27.80
CA GLU A 184 4.49 -2.46 27.97
C GLU A 184 4.18 -3.31 26.72
N THR A 185 3.05 -3.01 26.06
CA THR A 185 2.68 -3.64 24.79
C THR A 185 3.62 -3.22 23.67
N VAL A 186 4.08 -1.95 23.69
CA VAL A 186 5.09 -1.45 22.74
C VAL A 186 6.42 -2.14 22.94
N ASP A 187 6.87 -2.33 24.17
CA ASP A 187 8.11 -3.06 24.46
C ASP A 187 8.00 -4.53 24.00
N SER A 188 6.81 -5.12 24.15
CA SER A 188 6.50 -6.45 23.60
C SER A 188 6.61 -6.49 22.07
N LEU A 189 6.08 -5.49 21.35
CA LEU A 189 6.24 -5.38 19.88
C LEU A 189 7.71 -5.32 19.47
N VAL A 190 8.51 -4.53 20.17
CA VAL A 190 9.95 -4.38 19.89
C VAL A 190 10.69 -5.68 20.15
N SER A 191 10.40 -6.37 21.27
CA SER A 191 11.01 -7.67 21.58
C SER A 191 10.74 -8.73 20.52
N HIS A 192 9.58 -8.67 19.88
CA HIS A 192 9.19 -9.55 18.79
C HIS A 192 9.55 -9.00 17.41
N ASN A 193 10.32 -7.90 17.28
CA ASN A 193 10.68 -7.27 16.00
C ASN A 193 9.46 -7.09 15.07
N ILE A 194 8.35 -6.56 15.60
CA ILE A 194 7.15 -6.23 14.84
C ILE A 194 7.17 -4.73 14.52
N ARG A 195 7.03 -4.39 13.25
CA ARG A 195 6.94 -3.00 12.78
C ARG A 195 5.49 -2.53 12.79
N CYS A 196 5.21 -1.38 13.40
CA CYS A 196 3.86 -0.81 13.44
C CYS A 196 3.84 0.56 12.74
N SER A 197 3.09 0.66 11.65
CA SER A 197 2.78 1.90 10.95
C SER A 197 1.35 2.34 11.28
N ILE A 198 1.12 3.64 11.45
CA ILE A 198 -0.19 4.17 11.80
C ILE A 198 -0.55 5.30 10.82
N ILE A 199 -1.80 5.31 10.33
CA ILE A 199 -2.39 6.39 9.56
C ILE A 199 -3.50 7.00 10.41
N GLY A 200 -3.32 8.26 10.84
CA GLY A 200 -4.32 9.01 11.58
C GLY A 200 -5.25 9.78 10.64
N LEU A 201 -6.56 9.72 10.84
CA LEU A 201 -7.51 10.45 9.98
C LEU A 201 -7.71 11.91 10.39
N ALA A 202 -7.59 12.23 11.68
CA ALA A 202 -7.91 13.58 12.19
C ALA A 202 -6.66 14.35 12.65
N ALA A 203 -5.93 13.81 13.62
CA ALA A 203 -4.82 14.52 14.25
C ALA A 203 -3.67 13.58 14.62
N GLU A 204 -2.50 14.18 14.90
CA GLU A 204 -1.35 13.46 15.43
C GLU A 204 -1.49 13.17 16.93
N LEU A 205 -1.44 11.88 17.29
CA LEU A 205 -1.47 11.44 18.68
C LEU A 205 -0.07 11.10 19.18
N VAL A 206 0.28 11.63 20.36
CA VAL A 206 1.60 11.45 20.99
C VAL A 206 1.89 9.96 21.22
N VAL A 207 0.90 9.19 21.67
CA VAL A 207 1.03 7.74 21.90
C VAL A 207 1.34 7.02 20.59
N CYS A 208 0.55 7.26 19.53
CA CYS A 208 0.77 6.68 18.20
C CYS A 208 2.14 7.06 17.62
N ARG A 209 2.58 8.30 17.80
CA ARG A 209 3.91 8.76 17.40
C ARG A 209 5.03 8.05 18.15
N LYS A 210 4.83 7.77 19.44
CA LYS A 210 5.78 7.00 20.23
C LYS A 210 5.87 5.55 19.75
N ILE A 211 4.73 4.89 19.51
CA ILE A 211 4.64 3.50 18.99
C ILE A 211 5.39 3.36 17.66
N THR A 212 5.10 4.22 16.70
CA THR A 212 5.71 4.16 15.37
C THR A 212 7.22 4.44 15.43
N LYS A 213 7.65 5.40 16.25
CA LYS A 213 9.08 5.71 16.43
C LYS A 213 9.85 4.58 17.11
N THR A 214 9.28 3.89 18.10
CA THR A 214 9.93 2.76 18.77
C THR A 214 9.98 1.50 17.90
N THR A 215 8.92 1.24 17.13
CA THR A 215 8.80 0.06 16.24
C THR A 215 9.37 0.29 14.84
N GLN A 216 9.99 1.45 14.58
CA GLN A 216 10.55 1.83 13.27
C GLN A 216 9.53 1.83 12.11
N GLY A 217 8.26 2.14 12.42
CA GLY A 217 7.22 2.37 11.43
C GLY A 217 7.04 3.85 11.09
N SER A 218 6.05 4.12 10.24
CA SER A 218 5.69 5.48 9.81
C SER A 218 4.40 5.94 10.46
N TYR A 219 4.33 7.22 10.84
CA TYR A 219 3.10 7.87 11.26
C TYR A 219 2.77 9.05 10.35
N ASN A 220 1.62 8.98 9.68
CA ASN A 220 1.16 10.01 8.77
C ASN A 220 -0.28 10.39 9.11
N VAL A 221 -0.63 11.66 8.90
CA VAL A 221 -1.98 12.20 9.11
C VAL A 221 -2.60 12.50 7.75
N VAL A 222 -3.83 12.05 7.57
CA VAL A 222 -4.62 12.29 6.35
C VAL A 222 -5.06 13.75 6.29
N ILE A 223 -5.07 14.31 5.08
CA ILE A 223 -5.55 15.67 4.81
C ILE A 223 -6.82 15.58 3.94
N ASP A 224 -6.72 14.82 2.87
CA ASP A 224 -7.75 14.61 1.86
C ASP A 224 -7.80 13.14 1.41
N ASP A 225 -8.82 12.78 0.63
CA ASP A 225 -9.02 11.42 0.15
C ASP A 225 -7.92 10.95 -0.81
N SER A 226 -7.38 11.86 -1.63
CA SER A 226 -6.26 11.55 -2.53
C SER A 226 -4.98 11.28 -1.75
N HIS A 227 -4.64 12.13 -0.76
CA HIS A 227 -3.51 11.89 0.12
C HIS A 227 -3.68 10.59 0.93
N PHE A 228 -4.89 10.26 1.39
CA PHE A 228 -5.13 8.99 2.08
C PHE A 228 -4.82 7.79 1.19
N GLN A 229 -5.27 7.83 -0.07
CA GLN A 229 -4.96 6.78 -1.04
C GLN A 229 -3.46 6.65 -1.26
N GLU A 230 -2.73 7.76 -1.38
CA GLU A 230 -1.28 7.74 -1.52
C GLU A 230 -0.56 7.14 -0.31
N LEU A 231 -1.02 7.46 0.92
CA LEU A 231 -0.46 6.91 2.15
C LEU A 231 -0.66 5.40 2.24
N LEU A 232 -1.82 4.88 1.80
CA LEU A 232 -2.06 3.45 1.72
C LEU A 232 -1.17 2.78 0.67
N PHE A 233 -1.05 3.38 -0.51
CA PHE A 233 -0.22 2.84 -1.60
C PHE A 233 1.27 2.86 -1.28
N ASP A 234 1.76 3.80 -0.46
CA ASP A 234 3.14 3.74 0.01
C ASP A 234 3.43 2.51 0.89
N GLN A 235 2.41 1.99 1.60
CA GLN A 235 2.53 0.73 2.36
C GLN A 235 2.46 -0.53 1.46
N VAL A 236 2.09 -0.42 0.18
CA VAL A 236 2.12 -1.54 -0.77
C VAL A 236 3.57 -1.94 -1.07
N SER A 237 4.47 -0.97 -1.19
CA SER A 237 5.89 -1.27 -1.36
C SER A 237 6.45 -1.99 -0.13
N PRO A 238 7.22 -3.08 -0.28
CA PRO A 238 7.84 -3.75 0.86
C PRO A 238 8.77 -2.78 1.59
N PRO A 239 8.69 -2.69 2.92
CA PRO A 239 9.59 -1.84 3.68
C PRO A 239 11.04 -2.35 3.63
N PRO A 240 12.02 -1.45 3.85
CA PRO A 240 13.40 -1.87 4.04
C PRO A 240 13.50 -2.76 5.28
N ALA A 241 14.17 -3.89 5.10
CA ALA A 241 14.41 -4.87 6.14
C ALA A 241 15.38 -4.29 7.18
N THR A 242 15.05 -4.43 8.46
CA THR A 242 15.95 -4.05 9.54
C THR A 242 17.17 -4.96 9.56
N SER A 243 18.30 -4.47 10.06
CA SER A 243 19.55 -5.25 10.17
C SER A 243 19.39 -6.52 11.02
N SER A 244 18.38 -6.59 11.87
CA SER A 244 18.04 -7.76 12.70
C SER A 244 17.36 -8.91 11.94
N THR A 245 16.94 -8.70 10.69
CA THR A 245 16.26 -9.74 9.91
C THR A 245 17.25 -10.75 9.32
N GLU A 246 17.09 -12.01 9.72
CA GLU A 246 17.90 -13.11 9.19
C GLU A 246 17.53 -13.42 7.74
N SER A 247 18.53 -13.48 6.85
CA SER A 247 18.36 -14.01 5.50
C SER A 247 18.53 -15.52 5.53
N SER A 248 17.42 -16.26 5.62
CA SER A 248 17.44 -17.71 5.48
C SER A 248 16.91 -18.15 4.12
N LEU A 249 17.41 -19.30 3.66
CA LEU A 249 16.92 -19.95 2.45
C LEU A 249 15.70 -20.80 2.79
N ILE A 250 14.55 -20.45 2.20
CA ILE A 250 13.30 -21.19 2.40
C ILE A 250 13.07 -22.14 1.24
N ARG A 251 12.56 -23.33 1.55
CA ARG A 251 12.11 -24.28 0.53
C ARG A 251 10.75 -23.82 0.00
N MET A 252 10.67 -23.59 -1.31
CA MET A 252 9.43 -23.28 -2.00
C MET A 252 9.02 -24.43 -2.92
N GLY A 253 7.72 -24.68 -3.02
CA GLY A 253 7.15 -25.66 -3.94
C GLY A 253 6.55 -24.99 -5.16
N PHE A 254 6.95 -25.43 -6.36
CA PHE A 254 6.30 -25.06 -7.62
C PHE A 254 5.34 -26.18 -8.03
N PRO A 255 4.03 -26.05 -7.75
CA PRO A 255 3.06 -27.05 -8.13
C PRO A 255 2.81 -27.02 -9.64
N TYR A 256 2.56 -28.19 -10.23
CA TYR A 256 2.05 -28.26 -11.60
C TYR A 256 0.52 -28.19 -11.59
N HIS A 257 -0.04 -27.60 -12.64
CA HIS A 257 -1.48 -27.51 -12.84
C HIS A 257 -1.97 -28.73 -13.62
N GLN A 258 -2.95 -29.46 -13.07
CA GLN A 258 -3.62 -30.54 -13.80
C GLN A 258 -4.94 -30.05 -14.38
N SER A 259 -5.13 -30.26 -15.67
CA SER A 259 -6.35 -29.90 -16.39
C SER A 259 -7.49 -30.91 -16.18
N LYS A 260 -8.73 -30.48 -16.47
CA LYS A 260 -9.94 -31.29 -16.29
C LYS A 260 -9.96 -32.61 -17.07
N SER A 261 -9.23 -32.69 -18.20
CA SER A 261 -9.23 -33.86 -19.09
C SER A 261 -8.45 -35.05 -18.51
N GLU A 262 -7.46 -34.80 -17.66
CA GLU A 262 -6.57 -35.82 -17.09
C GLU A 262 -6.80 -36.04 -15.58
N GLY A 263 -7.60 -35.19 -14.96
CA GLY A 263 -7.78 -35.11 -13.51
C GLY A 263 -8.73 -36.17 -12.95
N LYS A 264 -8.26 -36.92 -11.96
CA LYS A 264 -9.15 -37.71 -11.10
C LYS A 264 -9.89 -36.77 -10.15
N PRO A 265 -11.21 -36.99 -9.90
CA PRO A 265 -11.96 -36.17 -8.98
C PRO A 265 -11.37 -36.31 -7.56
N SER A 266 -11.00 -35.19 -6.97
CA SER A 266 -10.32 -35.14 -5.68
C SER A 266 -10.70 -33.88 -4.90
N MET A 267 -10.66 -34.00 -3.58
CA MET A 267 -10.98 -32.92 -2.66
C MET A 267 -9.80 -31.96 -2.50
N CYS A 268 -10.09 -30.66 -2.56
CA CYS A 268 -9.14 -29.59 -2.31
C CYS A 268 -8.88 -29.45 -0.80
N MET A 269 -7.61 -29.34 -0.42
CA MET A 269 -7.18 -29.15 0.98
C MET A 269 -7.55 -27.74 1.51
N CYS A 270 -7.72 -26.72 0.65
CA CYS A 270 -8.16 -25.38 1.07
C CYS A 270 -9.56 -25.38 1.69
N HIS A 271 -10.42 -26.28 1.24
CA HIS A 271 -11.85 -26.29 1.52
C HIS A 271 -12.25 -27.47 2.42
N LEU A 272 -11.29 -28.06 3.14
CA LEU A 272 -11.60 -29.10 4.11
C LEU A 272 -12.38 -28.55 5.31
N ASP A 273 -12.04 -27.33 5.74
CA ASP A 273 -12.67 -26.65 6.87
C ASP A 273 -13.84 -25.75 6.45
N SER A 274 -14.08 -25.57 5.15
CA SER A 274 -15.18 -24.73 4.68
C SER A 274 -16.52 -25.41 4.91
N LYS A 275 -17.46 -24.68 5.52
CA LYS A 275 -18.82 -25.15 5.80
C LYS A 275 -19.62 -25.49 4.52
N THR A 276 -19.09 -25.13 3.35
CA THR A 276 -19.61 -25.42 2.01
C THR A 276 -18.82 -26.56 1.34
N PRO A 277 -19.24 -27.83 1.51
CA PRO A 277 -18.50 -29.00 1.00
C PRO A 277 -18.48 -29.12 -0.55
N HIS A 278 -19.31 -28.36 -1.26
CA HIS A 278 -19.42 -28.43 -2.71
C HIS A 278 -18.34 -27.64 -3.47
N GLU A 279 -17.68 -26.67 -2.84
CA GLU A 279 -16.67 -25.80 -3.48
C GLU A 279 -15.27 -26.44 -3.51
N GLY A 280 -15.05 -27.49 -2.72
CA GLY A 280 -13.76 -28.17 -2.61
C GLY A 280 -13.55 -29.33 -3.58
N PHE A 281 -14.61 -29.83 -4.21
CA PHE A 281 -14.54 -31.03 -5.05
C PHE A 281 -14.39 -30.66 -6.52
N GLY A 282 -13.37 -31.19 -7.18
CA GLY A 282 -13.17 -30.93 -8.61
C GLY A 282 -12.17 -31.89 -9.24
N THR A 283 -11.98 -31.76 -10.54
CA THR A 283 -10.98 -32.53 -11.31
C THR A 283 -9.72 -31.71 -11.60
N GLU A 284 -9.83 -30.38 -11.64
CA GLU A 284 -8.70 -29.46 -11.85
C GLU A 284 -8.12 -28.94 -10.53
N GLY A 285 -6.83 -28.63 -10.55
CA GLY A 285 -6.14 -28.00 -9.43
C GLY A 285 -4.62 -28.07 -9.53
N TYR A 286 -3.99 -27.46 -8.55
CA TYR A 286 -2.55 -27.45 -8.35
C TYR A 286 -2.15 -28.54 -7.36
N TYR A 287 -1.12 -29.30 -7.70
CA TYR A 287 -0.65 -30.41 -6.85
C TYR A 287 0.68 -30.06 -6.20
N CYS A 288 0.73 -30.22 -4.87
CA CYS A 288 1.96 -30.02 -4.11
C CYS A 288 3.02 -31.04 -4.55
N PRO A 289 4.26 -30.61 -4.90
CA PRO A 289 5.31 -31.53 -5.36
C PRO A 289 5.82 -32.49 -4.28
N GLN A 290 5.59 -32.20 -2.99
CA GLN A 290 6.09 -33.01 -1.88
C GLN A 290 5.07 -34.03 -1.37
N CYS A 291 3.80 -33.66 -1.25
CA CYS A 291 2.76 -34.52 -0.68
C CYS A 291 1.61 -34.85 -1.63
N ASN A 292 1.63 -34.32 -2.87
CA ASN A 292 0.57 -34.47 -3.87
C ASN A 292 -0.83 -34.07 -3.39
N SER A 293 -0.95 -33.25 -2.34
CA SER A 293 -2.22 -32.67 -1.94
C SER A 293 -2.67 -31.63 -2.96
N LYS A 294 -3.97 -31.59 -3.22
CA LYS A 294 -4.60 -30.69 -4.19
C LYS A 294 -4.99 -29.34 -3.58
N TYR A 295 -4.72 -28.26 -4.31
CA TYR A 295 -5.12 -26.89 -4.03
C TYR A 295 -5.84 -26.27 -5.24
N CYS A 296 -6.82 -25.41 -4.99
CA CYS A 296 -7.58 -24.71 -6.05
C CYS A 296 -6.93 -23.38 -6.45
N GLU A 297 -6.34 -22.68 -5.49
CA GLU A 297 -5.75 -21.36 -5.67
C GLU A 297 -4.30 -21.36 -5.17
N LEU A 298 -3.50 -20.44 -5.73
CA LEU A 298 -2.13 -20.16 -5.35
C LEU A 298 -1.99 -18.65 -5.18
N PRO A 299 -1.06 -18.17 -4.35
CA PRO A 299 -0.12 -18.92 -3.51
C PRO A 299 -0.72 -19.32 -2.15
N VAL A 300 -0.37 -20.51 -1.65
CA VAL A 300 -0.92 -21.05 -0.40
C VAL A 300 0.16 -21.88 0.31
N GLU A 301 0.16 -21.85 1.65
CA GLU A 301 0.96 -22.78 2.44
C GLU A 301 0.26 -24.15 2.54
N CYS A 302 0.98 -25.20 2.15
CA CYS A 302 0.44 -26.55 2.12
C CYS A 302 0.10 -27.04 3.54
N LYS A 303 -1.18 -27.26 3.85
CA LYS A 303 -1.63 -27.74 5.17
C LYS A 303 -1.13 -29.15 5.52
N ALA A 304 -0.76 -29.95 4.52
CA ALA A 304 -0.27 -31.31 4.73
C ALA A 304 1.24 -31.39 5.02
N CYS A 305 2.08 -30.55 4.39
CA CYS A 305 3.54 -30.63 4.52
C CYS A 305 4.23 -29.32 4.96
N GLY A 306 3.50 -28.21 5.11
CA GLY A 306 4.02 -26.89 5.49
C GLY A 306 4.82 -26.18 4.39
N LEU A 307 4.90 -26.75 3.18
CA LEU A 307 5.63 -26.13 2.07
C LEU A 307 4.83 -24.97 1.47
N THR A 308 5.45 -23.81 1.30
CA THR A 308 4.84 -22.67 0.60
C THR A 308 4.76 -22.96 -0.90
N LEU A 309 3.53 -23.00 -1.43
CA LEU A 309 3.26 -23.25 -2.84
C LEU A 309 3.10 -21.93 -3.58
N VAL A 310 3.95 -21.72 -4.58
CA VAL A 310 4.00 -20.48 -5.35
C VAL A 310 4.15 -20.80 -6.83
N SER A 311 3.59 -19.97 -7.71
CA SER A 311 3.81 -20.08 -9.16
C SER A 311 4.98 -19.19 -9.58
N ALA A 312 5.72 -19.57 -10.62
CA ALA A 312 6.80 -18.73 -11.13
C ALA A 312 6.35 -17.29 -11.50
N PRO A 313 5.14 -17.08 -12.10
CA PRO A 313 4.61 -15.73 -12.33
C PRO A 313 4.41 -14.89 -11.05
N HIS A 314 4.07 -15.51 -9.91
CA HIS A 314 3.91 -14.76 -8.66
C HIS A 314 5.23 -14.20 -8.16
N LEU A 315 6.30 -14.98 -8.21
CA LEU A 315 7.64 -14.46 -7.91
C LEU A 315 8.08 -13.41 -8.93
N ALA A 316 7.68 -13.61 -10.20
CA ALA A 316 8.03 -12.70 -11.26
C ALA A 316 7.47 -11.29 -11.05
N ARG A 317 6.23 -11.20 -10.56
CA ARG A 317 5.63 -9.91 -10.23
C ARG A 317 6.45 -9.14 -9.21
N SER A 318 6.96 -9.76 -8.16
CA SER A 318 7.74 -9.03 -7.14
C SER A 318 9.18 -8.67 -7.55
N PHE A 319 9.65 -9.04 -8.77
CA PHE A 319 11.02 -8.68 -9.21
C PHE A 319 11.23 -7.18 -9.37
N HIS A 320 10.19 -6.39 -9.67
CA HIS A 320 10.34 -4.94 -9.86
C HIS A 320 10.79 -4.22 -8.58
N HIS A 321 10.48 -4.77 -7.40
CA HIS A 321 11.01 -4.27 -6.13
C HIS A 321 12.51 -4.57 -5.94
N LEU A 322 13.00 -5.67 -6.48
CA LEU A 322 14.40 -6.09 -6.32
C LEU A 322 15.33 -5.32 -7.26
N PHE A 323 14.86 -5.01 -8.46
CA PHE A 323 15.60 -4.26 -9.47
C PHE A 323 14.76 -3.08 -9.95
N PRO A 324 14.61 -2.03 -9.13
CA PRO A 324 13.87 -0.86 -9.53
C PRO A 324 14.56 -0.17 -10.70
N LEU A 325 13.77 0.42 -11.59
CA LEU A 325 14.28 1.23 -12.69
C LEU A 325 14.90 2.53 -12.14
N ASP A 326 16.06 2.91 -12.67
CA ASP A 326 16.67 4.20 -12.36
C ASP A 326 15.85 5.35 -12.96
N CYS A 327 15.64 6.40 -12.15
CA CYS A 327 14.94 7.60 -12.59
C CYS A 327 15.63 8.24 -13.82
N PHE A 328 14.84 8.69 -14.78
CA PHE A 328 15.34 9.33 -16.00
C PHE A 328 15.83 10.75 -15.73
N ASN A 329 16.95 11.14 -16.32
CA ASN A 329 17.53 12.48 -16.16
C ASN A 329 16.63 13.55 -16.79
N GLU A 330 16.35 14.63 -16.05
CA GLU A 330 15.61 15.79 -16.58
C GLU A 330 16.52 16.65 -17.46
N ILE A 331 16.05 16.93 -18.68
CA ILE A 331 16.74 17.75 -19.67
C ILE A 331 15.76 18.82 -20.16
N SER A 332 16.22 20.07 -20.24
CA SER A 332 15.40 21.15 -20.80
C SER A 332 15.38 21.07 -22.32
N LEU A 333 14.22 21.31 -22.94
CA LEU A 333 14.08 21.33 -24.40
C LEU A 333 15.04 22.29 -25.09
N SER A 334 15.40 23.40 -24.45
CA SER A 334 16.36 24.39 -24.95
C SER A 334 17.75 23.82 -25.25
N SER A 335 18.12 22.71 -24.62
CA SER A 335 19.41 22.04 -24.83
C SER A 335 19.42 21.04 -25.98
N LEU A 336 18.25 20.77 -26.59
CA LEU A 336 18.12 19.84 -27.72
C LEU A 336 18.14 20.61 -29.04
N GLU A 337 19.20 20.43 -29.84
CA GLU A 337 19.38 21.09 -31.14
C GLU A 337 18.36 20.67 -32.21
N THR A 338 17.63 19.56 -32.00
CA THR A 338 16.65 19.00 -32.95
C THR A 338 15.35 18.64 -32.24
N VAL A 339 14.20 18.91 -32.87
CA VAL A 339 12.90 18.42 -32.40
C VAL A 339 12.90 16.89 -32.43
N LYS A 340 12.94 16.28 -31.25
CA LYS A 340 12.88 14.82 -31.09
C LYS A 340 11.45 14.43 -30.70
N HIS A 341 11.02 13.26 -31.15
CA HIS A 341 9.78 12.64 -30.72
C HIS A 341 10.04 11.78 -29.48
N CYS A 342 9.03 11.59 -28.63
CA CYS A 342 9.08 10.62 -27.54
C CYS A 342 9.30 9.20 -28.10
N TYR A 343 10.24 8.44 -27.55
CA TYR A 343 10.55 7.10 -28.05
C TYR A 343 9.38 6.12 -27.91
N SER A 344 8.54 6.28 -26.89
CA SER A 344 7.44 5.35 -26.59
C SER A 344 6.15 5.70 -27.32
N CYS A 345 5.63 6.93 -27.14
CA CYS A 345 4.35 7.35 -27.73
C CYS A 345 4.49 8.09 -29.07
N LEU A 346 5.72 8.37 -29.53
CA LEU A 346 6.02 9.06 -30.79
C LEU A 346 5.46 10.49 -30.90
N THR A 347 4.95 11.06 -29.81
CA THR A 347 4.48 12.45 -29.77
C THR A 347 5.65 13.43 -29.81
N THR A 348 5.43 14.59 -30.41
CA THR A 348 6.39 15.71 -30.35
C THR A 348 6.38 16.32 -28.96
N PHE A 349 7.55 16.60 -28.39
CA PHE A 349 7.62 17.26 -27.09
C PHE A 349 7.05 18.68 -27.15
N THR A 350 6.03 18.94 -26.34
CA THR A 350 5.41 20.26 -26.13
C THR A 350 5.87 20.92 -24.82
N GLU A 351 6.29 20.10 -23.85
CA GLU A 351 6.67 20.51 -22.49
C GLU A 351 8.14 20.90 -22.39
N GLN A 352 8.48 21.88 -21.55
CA GLN A 352 9.87 22.37 -21.39
C GLN A 352 10.86 21.32 -20.86
N THR A 353 10.37 20.27 -20.21
CA THR A 353 11.19 19.21 -19.61
C THR A 353 11.02 17.89 -20.36
N VAL A 354 12.13 17.20 -20.59
CA VAL A 354 12.18 15.89 -21.24
C VAL A 354 12.99 14.93 -20.37
N TYR A 355 12.58 13.67 -20.34
CA TYR A 355 13.18 12.65 -19.49
C TYR A 355 14.08 11.73 -20.32
N GLN A 356 15.37 11.65 -19.97
CA GLN A 356 16.35 10.81 -20.66
C GLN A 356 16.75 9.60 -19.81
N CYS A 357 16.65 8.40 -20.38
CA CYS A 357 17.16 7.19 -19.73
C CYS A 357 18.69 7.19 -19.67
N GLY A 358 19.28 6.95 -18.50
CA GLY A 358 20.74 6.96 -18.32
C GLY A 358 21.52 5.83 -19.02
N VAL A 359 20.85 4.76 -19.47
CA VAL A 359 21.49 3.60 -20.11
C VAL A 359 21.36 3.67 -21.64
N CYS A 360 20.14 3.75 -22.15
CA CYS A 360 19.90 3.79 -23.60
C CYS A 360 19.94 5.20 -24.20
N ASN A 361 19.95 6.26 -23.37
CA ASN A 361 19.93 7.67 -23.78
C ASN A 361 18.71 8.08 -24.63
N ASN A 362 17.66 7.26 -24.68
CA ASN A 362 16.39 7.59 -25.32
C ASN A 362 15.59 8.61 -24.50
N LEU A 363 14.76 9.39 -25.19
CA LEU A 363 13.97 10.48 -24.61
C LEU A 363 12.49 10.08 -24.47
N PHE A 364 11.89 10.48 -23.36
CA PHE A 364 10.51 10.19 -22.95
C PHE A 364 9.82 11.48 -22.49
N CYS A 365 8.50 11.57 -22.70
CA CYS A 365 7.65 12.63 -22.13
C CYS A 365 7.26 12.29 -20.68
N LEU A 366 6.68 13.25 -19.95
CA LEU A 366 6.23 13.08 -18.57
C LEU A 366 5.30 11.87 -18.39
N GLU A 367 4.27 11.75 -19.22
CA GLU A 367 3.31 10.64 -19.15
C GLU A 367 3.97 9.27 -19.37
N CYS A 368 4.92 9.19 -20.30
CA CYS A 368 5.66 7.95 -20.54
C CYS A 368 6.63 7.65 -19.40
N ASP A 369 7.25 8.66 -18.80
CA ASP A 369 8.11 8.49 -17.61
C ASP A 369 7.30 7.91 -16.45
N LEU A 370 6.13 8.50 -16.16
CA LEU A 370 5.18 8.01 -15.16
C LEU A 370 4.75 6.56 -15.44
N PHE A 371 4.29 6.28 -16.66
CA PHE A 371 3.83 4.94 -17.02
C PHE A 371 4.93 3.88 -16.92
N ILE A 372 6.16 4.24 -17.32
CA ILE A 372 7.32 3.36 -17.23
C ILE A 372 7.68 3.06 -15.77
N HIS A 373 7.64 4.05 -14.88
CA HIS A 373 8.00 3.86 -13.49
C HIS A 373 6.89 3.20 -12.65
N ASP A 374 5.62 3.49 -12.93
CA ASP A 374 4.48 3.03 -12.13
C ASP A 374 3.91 1.69 -12.60
N SER A 375 3.90 1.40 -13.90
CA SER A 375 3.24 0.20 -14.45
C SER A 375 4.18 -0.76 -15.15
N LEU A 376 5.09 -0.26 -15.98
CA LEU A 376 5.92 -1.12 -16.83
C LEU A 376 7.17 -1.63 -16.10
N HIS A 377 7.68 -0.83 -15.16
CA HIS A 377 8.91 -1.02 -14.37
C HIS A 377 10.18 -1.39 -15.18
N THR A 378 10.14 -1.23 -16.50
CA THR A 378 11.27 -1.50 -17.39
C THR A 378 11.31 -0.46 -18.50
N CYS A 379 12.50 0.00 -18.90
CA CYS A 379 12.63 0.98 -19.97
C CYS A 379 12.48 0.29 -21.34
N PRO A 380 11.51 0.68 -22.20
CA PRO A 380 11.32 0.07 -23.52
C PRO A 380 12.55 0.17 -24.44
N GLY A 381 13.33 1.24 -24.28
CA GLY A 381 14.57 1.46 -25.02
C GLY A 381 15.68 0.48 -24.63
N CYS A 382 15.82 0.19 -23.34
CA CYS A 382 16.79 -0.79 -22.84
C CYS A 382 16.38 -2.22 -23.20
N SER A 383 15.08 -2.52 -23.19
CA SER A 383 14.56 -3.83 -23.61
C SER A 383 14.76 -4.08 -25.11
N SER A 384 14.59 -3.05 -25.94
CA SER A 384 14.76 -3.14 -27.40
C SER A 384 16.23 -3.15 -27.83
N SER A 385 17.08 -2.39 -27.15
CA SER A 385 18.52 -2.38 -27.40
C SER A 385 19.23 -3.22 -26.36
N ARG A 386 19.47 -4.50 -26.66
CA ARG A 386 20.50 -5.28 -25.96
C ARG A 386 21.87 -4.70 -26.29
N LYS A 387 22.21 -3.54 -25.74
CA LYS A 387 23.62 -3.22 -25.52
C LYS A 387 24.06 -4.16 -24.41
N LEU A 388 24.76 -5.23 -24.77
CA LEU A 388 25.59 -5.96 -23.83
C LEU A 388 26.50 -4.91 -23.18
N SER A 389 26.27 -4.63 -21.90
CA SER A 389 27.26 -3.97 -21.08
C SER A 389 28.41 -4.98 -20.94
N ASP A 390 29.48 -4.77 -21.70
CA ASP A 390 30.77 -5.42 -21.47
C ASP A 390 31.36 -5.02 -20.10
#